data_AF-A0AAU1CPG8-F1
#
_entry.id   AF-A0AAU1CPG8-F1
#
_cell.length_a   1.000
_cell.length_b   1.000
_cell.length_c   1.000
_cell.angle_alpha   90.00
_cell.angle_beta   90.00
_cell.angle_gamma   90.00
#
_symmetry.space_group_name_H-M   'P 1'
#
loop_
_entity.id
_entity.type
_entity.pdbx_description
1 polymer ?
#
loop_
_entity_poly.entity_id
_entity_poly.type
_entity_poly.pdbx_seq_one_letter_code
_entity_poly.pdbx_strand_id
1 'polypeptide(L)'
;MTRTEYPWLLPSAMAESLDPDLPGDRAKAGRPRRTVRDWVVDTLAFLIAALIGLLTSEASAQAGNSELVVFADQLVGAAACCALWARRRVPLGLAIGLIVVSVVDPVAAGALLVSLFSLAVHRPFKPVAIVGALAIGGSAAQAAIRPDPGMSFLASVVTGLILILLVIGWGMLVRARRQLFIALRERALRAETEAELRAEQAQRLAREAIAREMHDVLAHRLTLLSVHAGALEFRPDAPPAQVARAAGVIRDSAHDALEDLREIIGVLRAPGDSDGPDRPQPTLASLDALVAESREAGMKVTLDNRLTDPAAVPAATGRTVYRIAQEGLTNARKHAPGTEVTVVVTGGPGSGLTVEVDNPAPLGEVEKVPGSGQGLIGLTERATLAGGRLDHRATDDGGFHVRAWLPWAA
;
A
#
# COMPACT_ATOMS: atom_id res chain seq x y z
N MET A 1 -6.23 -2.13 2.44
CA MET A 1 -7.20 -3.05 3.10
C MET A 1 -8.01 -3.78 2.03
N THR A 2 -7.67 -5.03 1.74
CA THR A 2 -8.42 -5.88 0.80
C THR A 2 -9.78 -6.24 1.41
N ARG A 3 -10.86 -5.74 0.82
CA ARG A 3 -12.22 -6.24 1.11
C ARG A 3 -12.18 -7.75 0.89
N THR A 4 -12.41 -8.52 1.95
CA THR A 4 -12.61 -9.96 1.77
C THR A 4 -13.93 -10.11 1.03
N GLU A 5 -13.88 -10.57 -0.23
CA GLU A 5 -15.04 -10.65 -1.13
C GLU A 5 -16.19 -11.52 -0.60
N TYR A 6 -15.97 -12.30 0.47
CA TYR A 6 -16.95 -13.23 1.03
C TYR A 6 -16.96 -13.25 2.58
N PRO A 7 -17.46 -12.19 3.26
CA PRO A 7 -17.49 -12.11 4.72
C PRO A 7 -18.36 -13.19 5.38
N TRP A 8 -19.31 -13.78 4.65
CA TRP A 8 -20.20 -14.85 5.10
C TRP A 8 -19.51 -16.23 5.28
N LEU A 9 -18.29 -16.41 4.73
CA LEU A 9 -17.45 -17.60 4.92
C LEU A 9 -16.57 -17.55 6.17
N LEU A 10 -16.46 -16.37 6.81
CA LEU A 10 -15.68 -16.22 8.02
C LEU A 10 -16.47 -16.74 9.24
N PRO A 11 -15.77 -17.29 10.25
CA PRO A 11 -16.40 -17.57 11.54
C PRO A 11 -17.00 -16.28 12.10
N SER A 12 -18.18 -16.35 12.73
CA SER A 12 -18.87 -15.19 13.34
C SER A 12 -17.94 -14.31 14.19
N ALA A 13 -17.03 -14.92 14.95
CA ALA A 13 -16.03 -14.22 15.78
C ALA A 13 -14.95 -13.43 15.02
N MET A 14 -14.77 -13.67 13.71
CA MET A 14 -13.85 -12.92 12.85
C MET A 14 -14.58 -11.90 11.97
N ALA A 15 -15.83 -12.20 11.57
CA ALA A 15 -16.64 -11.28 10.76
C ALA A 15 -16.90 -9.95 11.49
N GLU A 16 -17.14 -10.00 12.81
CA GLU A 16 -17.42 -8.81 13.63
C GLU A 16 -16.20 -7.87 13.79
N SER A 17 -14.98 -8.41 13.67
CA SER A 17 -13.73 -7.60 13.72
C SER A 17 -13.39 -6.89 12.42
N LEU A 18 -14.14 -7.16 11.35
CA LEU A 18 -13.88 -6.68 9.98
C LEU A 18 -14.90 -5.65 9.48
N ASP A 19 -15.92 -5.34 10.27
CA ASP A 19 -16.96 -4.36 9.90
C ASP A 19 -16.56 -2.95 10.39
N PRO A 20 -16.15 -2.03 9.51
CA PRO A 20 -15.68 -0.69 9.89
C PRO A 20 -16.82 0.26 10.29
N ASP A 21 -18.08 -0.09 10.00
CA ASP A 21 -19.24 0.80 10.15
C ASP A 21 -19.94 0.66 11.52
N LEU A 22 -19.42 -0.18 12.42
CA LEU A 22 -19.95 -0.29 13.78
C LEU A 22 -19.33 0.80 14.68
N PRO A 23 -20.10 1.84 15.07
CA PRO A 23 -19.61 2.85 16.01
C PRO A 23 -19.17 2.18 17.31
N GLY A 24 -18.07 2.68 17.87
CA GLY A 24 -17.27 2.10 18.96
C GLY A 24 -17.97 1.97 20.32
N ASP A 25 -19.11 1.28 20.36
CA ASP A 25 -19.84 0.95 21.59
C ASP A 25 -19.75 -0.56 21.82
N ARG A 26 -18.54 -1.00 22.20
CA ARG A 26 -18.17 -2.41 22.49
C ARG A 26 -19.01 -3.06 23.61
N ALA A 27 -19.94 -2.32 24.23
CA ALA A 27 -20.71 -2.74 25.40
C ALA A 27 -22.15 -3.20 25.10
N LYS A 28 -22.67 -3.08 23.86
CA LYS A 28 -24.08 -3.42 23.53
C LYS A 28 -24.28 -4.31 22.31
N ALA A 29 -23.25 -5.03 21.84
CA ALA A 29 -23.45 -6.03 20.80
C ALA A 29 -24.21 -7.24 21.38
N GLY A 30 -25.49 -7.38 21.03
CA GLY A 30 -26.26 -8.60 21.28
C GLY A 30 -25.59 -9.83 20.66
N ARG A 31 -26.00 -11.04 21.09
CA ARG A 31 -25.40 -12.32 20.64
C ARG A 31 -25.11 -12.31 19.13
N PRO A 32 -23.87 -12.62 18.70
CA PRO A 32 -23.49 -12.51 17.30
C PRO A 32 -24.42 -13.37 16.42
N ARG A 33 -24.92 -12.78 15.34
CA ARG A 33 -25.78 -13.46 14.36
C ARG A 33 -24.98 -14.63 13.75
N ARG A 34 -25.57 -15.83 13.75
CA ARG A 34 -24.95 -17.03 13.16
C ARG A 34 -24.64 -16.78 11.68
N THR A 35 -23.39 -17.01 11.26
CA THR A 35 -23.01 -16.90 9.84
C THR A 35 -23.50 -18.10 9.04
N VAL A 36 -23.53 -18.00 7.70
CA VAL A 36 -23.91 -19.12 6.81
C VAL A 36 -23.00 -20.33 7.05
N ARG A 37 -21.70 -20.10 7.23
CA ARG A 37 -20.75 -21.14 7.63
C ARG A 37 -21.11 -21.81 8.96
N ASP A 38 -21.57 -21.03 9.95
CA ASP A 38 -21.96 -21.61 11.24
C ASP A 38 -23.14 -22.57 11.09
N TRP A 39 -24.12 -22.22 10.24
CA TRP A 39 -25.22 -23.12 9.90
C TRP A 39 -24.75 -24.37 9.15
N VAL A 40 -23.88 -24.24 8.15
CA VAL A 40 -23.32 -25.38 7.41
C VAL A 40 -22.58 -26.35 8.35
N VAL A 41 -21.74 -25.83 9.26
CA VAL A 41 -21.01 -26.65 10.24
C VAL A 41 -21.95 -27.27 11.27
N ASP A 42 -23.02 -26.58 11.67
CA ASP A 42 -24.03 -27.10 12.58
C ASP A 42 -24.84 -28.25 11.94
N THR A 43 -25.26 -28.09 10.69
CA THR A 43 -25.95 -29.13 9.90
C THR A 43 -25.04 -30.31 9.61
N LEU A 44 -23.79 -30.10 9.18
CA LEU A 44 -22.86 -31.19 8.88
C LEU A 44 -22.57 -32.04 10.12
N ALA A 45 -22.35 -31.40 11.26
CA ALA A 45 -22.12 -32.08 12.53
C ALA A 45 -23.37 -32.88 13.00
N PHE A 46 -24.58 -32.38 12.73
CA PHE A 46 -25.82 -33.13 12.97
C PHE A 46 -25.91 -34.36 12.04
N LEU A 47 -25.65 -34.19 10.75
CA LEU A 47 -25.69 -35.28 9.76
C LEU A 47 -24.66 -36.37 10.07
N ILE A 48 -23.44 -36.00 10.47
CA ILE A 48 -22.41 -36.95 10.89
C ILE A 48 -22.85 -37.71 12.15
N ALA A 49 -23.40 -37.02 13.14
CA ALA A 49 -23.90 -37.67 14.35
C ALA A 49 -25.06 -38.64 14.05
N ALA A 50 -26.00 -38.23 13.20
CA ALA A 50 -27.13 -39.05 12.78
C ALA A 50 -26.68 -40.29 11.99
N LEU A 51 -25.71 -40.14 11.07
CA LEU A 51 -25.14 -41.26 10.32
C LEU A 51 -24.47 -42.28 11.25
N ILE A 52 -23.66 -41.82 12.21
CA ILE A 52 -23.01 -42.71 13.18
C ILE A 52 -24.09 -43.41 14.04
N GLY A 53 -25.13 -42.69 14.47
CA GLY A 53 -26.25 -43.26 15.23
C GLY A 53 -27.03 -44.31 14.44
N LEU A 54 -27.25 -44.11 13.14
CA LEU A 54 -27.89 -45.12 12.27
C LEU A 54 -27.05 -46.40 12.18
N LEU A 55 -25.74 -46.26 11.97
CA LEU A 55 -24.83 -47.40 11.92
C LEU A 55 -24.80 -48.20 13.24
N THR A 56 -24.82 -47.50 14.39
CA THR A 56 -24.87 -48.19 15.69
C THR A 56 -26.26 -48.76 16.01
N SER A 57 -27.34 -48.15 15.52
CA SER A 57 -28.68 -48.70 15.61
C SER A 57 -28.83 -50.01 14.83
N GLU A 58 -28.28 -50.08 13.62
CA GLU A 58 -28.24 -51.31 12.82
C GLU A 58 -27.46 -52.42 13.51
N ALA A 59 -26.30 -52.08 14.08
CA ALA A 59 -25.51 -53.04 14.88
C ALA A 59 -26.28 -53.54 16.12
N SER A 60 -27.01 -52.63 16.80
CA SER A 60 -27.83 -52.98 17.97
C SER A 60 -28.99 -53.92 17.61
N ALA A 61 -29.61 -53.75 16.44
CA ALA A 61 -30.65 -54.63 15.95
C ALA A 61 -30.11 -56.03 15.60
N GLN A 62 -28.92 -56.11 14.99
CA GLN A 62 -28.25 -57.37 14.67
C GLN A 62 -27.81 -58.14 15.93
N ALA A 63 -27.58 -57.44 17.04
CA ALA A 63 -27.21 -58.05 18.32
C ALA A 63 -28.38 -58.78 19.04
N GLY A 64 -29.58 -58.83 18.45
CA GLY A 64 -30.73 -59.56 19.00
C GLY A 64 -31.55 -58.80 20.04
N ASN A 65 -31.41 -57.47 20.11
CA ASN A 65 -32.24 -56.63 20.98
C ASN A 65 -33.70 -56.59 20.48
N SER A 66 -34.66 -56.45 21.40
CA SER A 66 -36.08 -56.30 21.06
C SER A 66 -36.31 -55.04 20.23
N GLU A 67 -37.25 -55.10 19.28
CA GLU A 67 -37.65 -53.96 18.44
C GLU A 67 -38.02 -52.71 19.25
N LEU A 68 -38.66 -52.91 20.43
CA LEU A 68 -39.00 -51.81 21.33
C LEU A 68 -37.76 -51.10 21.92
N VAL A 69 -36.69 -51.86 22.20
CA VAL A 69 -35.43 -51.31 22.72
C VAL A 69 -34.71 -50.54 21.62
N VAL A 70 -34.65 -51.11 20.40
CA VAL A 70 -34.04 -50.44 19.24
C VAL A 70 -34.78 -49.14 18.92
N PHE A 71 -36.11 -49.15 18.95
CA PHE A 71 -36.92 -47.96 18.73
C PHE A 71 -36.70 -46.89 19.82
N ALA A 72 -36.63 -47.30 21.08
CA ALA A 72 -36.32 -46.38 22.18
C ALA A 72 -34.92 -45.76 22.05
N ASP A 73 -33.90 -46.57 21.72
CA ASP A 73 -32.53 -46.12 21.47
C ASP A 73 -32.49 -45.11 20.29
N GLN A 74 -33.26 -45.33 19.22
CA GLN A 74 -33.38 -44.38 18.11
C GLN A 74 -33.98 -43.03 18.51
N LEU A 75 -35.02 -43.02 19.36
CA LEU A 75 -35.62 -41.78 19.85
C LEU A 75 -34.64 -41.00 20.76
N VAL A 76 -33.94 -41.70 21.64
CA VAL A 76 -32.93 -41.09 22.53
C VAL A 76 -31.74 -40.57 21.71
N GLY A 77 -31.25 -41.34 20.75
CA GLY A 77 -30.20 -40.92 19.82
C GLY A 77 -30.58 -39.71 18.96
N ALA A 78 -31.82 -39.65 18.48
CA ALA A 78 -32.33 -38.48 17.75
C ALA A 78 -32.39 -37.23 18.65
N ALA A 79 -32.86 -37.38 19.89
CA ALA A 79 -32.84 -36.30 20.88
C ALA A 79 -31.41 -35.82 21.20
N ALA A 80 -30.46 -36.76 21.32
CA ALA A 80 -29.04 -36.47 21.52
C ALA A 80 -28.44 -35.68 20.33
N CYS A 81 -28.80 -36.03 19.10
CA CYS A 81 -28.40 -35.28 17.90
C CYS A 81 -28.97 -33.86 17.90
N CYS A 82 -30.25 -33.69 18.25
CA CYS A 82 -30.87 -32.37 18.39
C CYS A 82 -30.20 -31.51 19.48
N ALA A 83 -29.75 -32.13 20.57
CA ALA A 83 -29.04 -31.44 21.65
C ALA A 83 -27.70 -30.82 21.18
N LEU A 84 -27.13 -31.25 20.05
CA LEU A 84 -25.93 -30.66 19.46
C LEU A 84 -26.09 -29.19 19.09
N TRP A 85 -27.31 -28.67 18.90
CA TRP A 85 -27.52 -27.23 18.70
C TRP A 85 -27.16 -26.40 19.95
N ALA A 86 -27.16 -27.02 21.13
CA ALA A 86 -26.70 -26.41 22.37
C ALA A 86 -25.18 -26.49 22.56
N ARG A 87 -24.43 -27.18 21.67
CA ARG A 87 -22.97 -27.45 21.83
C ARG A 87 -22.12 -26.19 21.96
N ARG A 88 -22.56 -25.08 21.35
CA ARG A 88 -21.86 -23.79 21.42
C ARG A 88 -22.18 -23.02 22.71
N ARG A 89 -23.36 -23.24 23.32
CA ARG A 89 -23.82 -22.54 24.53
C ARG A 89 -23.34 -23.22 25.81
N VAL A 90 -23.50 -24.54 25.90
CA VAL A 90 -23.19 -25.34 27.09
C VAL A 90 -22.31 -26.54 26.74
N PRO A 91 -21.10 -26.35 26.17
CA PRO A 91 -20.29 -27.44 25.63
C PRO A 91 -19.93 -28.50 26.67
N LEU A 92 -19.61 -28.09 27.90
CA LEU A 92 -19.20 -29.00 28.97
C LEU A 92 -20.39 -29.79 29.54
N GLY A 93 -21.51 -29.10 29.82
CA GLY A 93 -22.73 -29.76 30.30
C GLY A 93 -23.31 -30.73 29.28
N LEU A 94 -23.29 -30.35 28.00
CA LEU A 94 -23.73 -31.23 26.91
C LEU A 94 -22.85 -32.48 26.81
N ALA A 95 -21.52 -32.33 26.82
CA ALA A 95 -20.61 -33.48 26.72
C ALA A 95 -20.79 -34.44 27.92
N ILE A 96 -20.91 -33.91 29.14
CA ILE A 96 -21.16 -34.74 30.34
C ILE A 96 -22.52 -35.46 30.23
N GLY A 97 -23.58 -34.75 29.84
CA GLY A 97 -24.90 -35.35 29.64
C GLY A 97 -24.89 -36.45 28.59
N LEU A 98 -24.21 -36.22 27.46
CA LEU A 98 -24.07 -37.22 26.40
C LEU A 98 -23.23 -38.42 26.83
N ILE A 99 -22.22 -38.25 27.67
CA ILE A 99 -21.49 -39.40 28.26
C ILE A 99 -22.46 -40.29 29.05
N VAL A 100 -23.29 -39.70 29.91
CA VAL A 100 -24.27 -40.46 30.72
C VAL A 100 -25.27 -41.19 29.83
N VAL A 101 -25.79 -40.53 28.79
CA VAL A 101 -26.73 -41.15 27.84
C VAL A 101 -26.05 -42.29 27.07
N SER A 102 -24.83 -42.08 26.56
CA SER A 102 -24.09 -43.08 25.77
C SER A 102 -23.69 -44.32 26.55
N VAL A 103 -23.67 -44.28 27.89
CA VAL A 103 -23.44 -45.49 28.71
C VAL A 103 -24.56 -46.52 28.53
N VAL A 104 -25.80 -46.07 28.32
CA VAL A 104 -26.99 -46.94 28.25
C VAL A 104 -27.54 -47.05 26.83
N ASP A 105 -27.27 -46.06 25.98
CA ASP A 105 -27.76 -45.98 24.59
C ASP A 105 -26.58 -45.89 23.58
N PRO A 106 -26.31 -46.95 22.80
CA PRO A 106 -25.26 -46.94 21.79
C PRO A 106 -25.51 -45.99 20.60
N VAL A 107 -26.76 -45.59 20.35
CA VAL A 107 -27.12 -44.68 19.26
C VAL A 107 -26.63 -43.25 19.54
N ALA A 108 -26.56 -42.87 20.82
CA ALA A 108 -26.05 -41.56 21.24
C ALA A 108 -24.55 -41.36 21.01
N ALA A 109 -23.77 -42.40 20.70
CA ALA A 109 -22.32 -42.32 20.52
C ALA A 109 -21.89 -41.30 19.45
N GLY A 110 -22.65 -41.19 18.35
CA GLY A 110 -22.38 -40.20 17.30
C GLY A 110 -22.46 -38.76 17.81
N ALA A 111 -23.49 -38.45 18.60
CA ALA A 111 -23.65 -37.14 19.22
C ALA A 111 -22.54 -36.87 20.25
N LEU A 112 -22.15 -37.89 21.04
CA LEU A 112 -21.05 -37.78 21.99
C LEU A 112 -19.73 -37.42 21.28
N LEU A 113 -19.35 -38.14 20.21
CA LEU A 113 -18.12 -37.87 19.47
C LEU A 113 -18.10 -36.45 18.90
N VAL A 114 -19.19 -36.00 18.29
CA VAL A 114 -19.31 -34.62 17.78
C VAL A 114 -19.21 -33.59 18.90
N SER A 115 -19.77 -33.87 20.08
CA SER A 115 -19.67 -32.99 21.23
C SER A 115 -18.24 -32.90 21.78
N LEU A 116 -17.51 -34.02 21.84
CA LEU A 116 -16.11 -34.07 22.27
C LEU A 116 -15.19 -33.33 21.29
N PHE A 117 -15.40 -33.50 19.99
CA PHE A 117 -14.72 -32.71 18.96
C PHE A 117 -14.93 -31.21 19.20
N SER A 118 -16.20 -30.80 19.34
CA SER A 118 -16.56 -29.41 19.58
C SER A 118 -15.95 -28.87 20.88
N LEU A 119 -15.93 -29.68 21.95
CA LEU A 119 -15.29 -29.31 23.22
C LEU A 119 -13.77 -29.10 23.04
N ALA A 120 -13.09 -30.02 22.34
CA ALA A 120 -11.65 -29.95 22.08
C ALA A 120 -11.27 -28.73 21.22
N VAL A 121 -12.10 -28.36 20.24
CA VAL A 121 -11.87 -27.16 19.40
C VAL A 121 -11.99 -25.86 20.20
N HIS A 122 -12.87 -25.81 21.20
CA HIS A 122 -13.25 -24.55 21.86
C HIS A 122 -12.74 -24.38 23.30
N ARG A 123 -12.26 -25.45 23.97
CA ARG A 123 -11.86 -25.40 25.39
C ARG A 123 -10.39 -25.80 25.61
N PRO A 124 -9.76 -25.33 26.71
CA PRO A 124 -8.40 -25.70 27.09
C PRO A 124 -8.22 -27.21 27.31
N PHE A 125 -6.98 -27.70 27.27
CA PHE A 125 -6.68 -29.14 27.37
C PHE A 125 -7.18 -29.76 28.69
N LYS A 126 -7.07 -29.05 29.82
CA LYS A 126 -7.47 -29.57 31.14
C LYS A 126 -8.91 -30.10 31.21
N PRO A 127 -9.96 -29.32 30.90
CA PRO A 127 -11.34 -29.83 30.91
C PRO A 127 -11.57 -30.89 29.83
N VAL A 128 -10.91 -30.79 28.67
CA VAL A 128 -11.02 -31.78 27.59
C VAL A 128 -10.44 -33.13 28.03
N ALA A 129 -9.32 -33.13 28.74
CA ALA A 129 -8.69 -34.34 29.25
C ALA A 129 -9.56 -35.03 30.33
N ILE A 130 -10.16 -34.25 31.24
CA ILE A 130 -11.08 -34.79 32.26
C ILE A 130 -12.32 -35.40 31.59
N VAL A 131 -12.97 -34.67 30.70
CA VAL A 131 -14.18 -35.15 30.00
C VAL A 131 -13.84 -36.32 29.07
N GLY A 132 -12.68 -36.32 28.42
CA GLY A 132 -12.19 -37.43 27.62
C GLY A 132 -11.95 -38.70 28.44
N ALA A 133 -11.33 -38.58 29.62
CA ALA A 133 -11.17 -39.71 30.53
C ALA A 133 -12.52 -40.26 31.01
N LEU A 134 -13.48 -39.38 31.32
CA LEU A 134 -14.85 -39.79 31.65
C LEU A 134 -15.55 -40.48 30.48
N ALA A 135 -15.36 -40.01 29.25
CA ALA A 135 -15.92 -40.64 28.06
C ALA A 135 -15.33 -42.04 27.80
N ILE A 136 -14.02 -42.23 28.02
CA ILE A 136 -13.36 -43.53 27.93
C ILE A 136 -13.92 -44.49 28.99
N GLY A 137 -14.07 -44.02 30.24
CA GLY A 137 -14.71 -44.80 31.30
C GLY A 137 -16.16 -45.15 30.98
N GLY A 138 -16.91 -44.20 30.42
CA GLY A 138 -18.29 -44.40 29.96
C GLY A 138 -18.40 -45.42 28.84
N SER A 139 -17.47 -45.39 27.87
CA SER A 139 -17.41 -46.39 26.79
C SER A 139 -17.09 -47.79 27.31
N ALA A 140 -16.22 -47.91 28.32
CA ALA A 140 -15.95 -49.20 28.97
C ALA A 140 -17.16 -49.72 29.77
N ALA A 141 -17.86 -48.82 30.48
CA ALA A 141 -19.09 -49.16 31.19
C ALA A 141 -20.19 -49.63 30.22
N GLN A 142 -20.35 -48.93 29.10
CA GLN A 142 -21.27 -49.31 28.03
C GLN A 142 -20.97 -50.72 27.51
N ALA A 143 -19.69 -51.02 27.20
CA ALA A 143 -19.28 -52.34 26.71
C ALA A 143 -19.54 -53.47 27.72
N ALA A 144 -19.61 -53.17 29.02
CA ALA A 144 -19.97 -54.12 30.07
C ALA A 144 -21.50 -54.29 30.21
N ILE A 145 -22.28 -53.20 30.06
CA ILE A 145 -23.74 -53.20 30.21
C ILE A 145 -24.43 -53.78 28.97
N ARG A 146 -23.95 -53.43 27.78
CA ARG A 146 -24.45 -53.92 26.48
C ARG A 146 -23.31 -54.52 25.65
N PRO A 147 -22.91 -55.78 25.92
CA PRO A 147 -21.90 -56.46 25.14
C PRO A 147 -22.33 -56.63 23.69
N ASP A 148 -21.43 -56.34 22.75
CA ASP A 148 -21.63 -56.60 21.33
C ASP A 148 -21.30 -58.08 21.03
N PRO A 149 -22.22 -58.90 20.51
CA PRO A 149 -21.94 -60.29 20.16
C PRO A 149 -20.82 -60.48 19.13
N GLY A 150 -20.56 -59.47 18.30
CA GLY A 150 -19.55 -59.48 17.24
C GLY A 150 -18.15 -59.08 17.71
N MET A 151 -17.99 -58.56 18.93
CA MET A 151 -16.70 -58.08 19.44
C MET A 151 -16.43 -58.56 20.87
N SER A 152 -15.17 -58.85 21.17
CA SER A 152 -14.78 -59.08 22.57
C SER A 152 -14.85 -57.78 23.37
N PHE A 153 -15.08 -57.88 24.69
CA PHE A 153 -15.08 -56.71 25.57
C PHE A 153 -13.83 -55.82 25.38
N LEU A 154 -12.65 -56.45 25.30
CA LEU A 154 -11.39 -55.74 25.07
C LEU A 154 -11.41 -55.00 23.72
N ALA A 155 -11.90 -55.62 22.65
CA ALA A 155 -11.99 -55.00 21.33
C ALA A 155 -12.93 -53.79 21.33
N SER A 156 -14.07 -53.86 22.01
CA SER A 156 -15.01 -52.75 22.15
C SER A 156 -14.41 -51.58 22.93
N VAL A 157 -13.73 -51.85 24.05
CA VAL A 157 -13.04 -50.83 24.85
C VAL A 157 -11.91 -50.16 24.06
N VAL A 158 -11.10 -50.94 23.36
CA VAL A 158 -9.99 -50.43 22.54
C VAL A 158 -10.52 -49.59 21.38
N THR A 159 -11.59 -50.03 20.71
CA THR A 159 -12.22 -49.26 19.64
C THR A 159 -12.76 -47.93 20.14
N GLY A 160 -13.49 -47.92 21.27
CA GLY A 160 -13.98 -46.70 21.90
C GLY A 160 -12.85 -45.74 22.29
N LEU A 161 -11.79 -46.26 22.91
CA LEU A 161 -10.59 -45.50 23.25
C LEU A 161 -9.96 -44.84 22.01
N ILE A 162 -9.76 -45.60 20.93
CA ILE A 162 -9.16 -45.09 19.69
C ILE A 162 -10.03 -43.99 19.09
N LEU A 163 -11.36 -44.19 18.98
CA LEU A 163 -12.27 -43.20 18.42
C LEU A 163 -12.30 -41.90 19.23
N ILE A 164 -12.38 -42.02 20.56
CA ILE A 164 -12.38 -40.85 21.46
C ILE A 164 -11.06 -40.08 21.35
N LEU A 165 -9.92 -40.78 21.40
CA LEU A 165 -8.60 -40.15 21.28
C LEU A 165 -8.40 -39.50 19.91
N LEU A 166 -8.84 -40.16 18.83
CA LEU A 166 -8.76 -39.63 17.47
C LEU A 166 -9.55 -38.32 17.34
N VAL A 167 -10.79 -38.31 17.84
CA VAL A 167 -11.67 -37.15 17.76
C VAL A 167 -11.17 -35.98 18.62
N ILE A 168 -10.72 -36.27 19.85
CA ILE A 168 -10.13 -35.25 20.73
C ILE A 168 -8.83 -34.72 20.13
N GLY A 169 -7.95 -35.61 19.65
CA GLY A 169 -6.68 -35.25 19.02
C GLY A 169 -6.88 -34.38 17.78
N TRP A 170 -7.83 -34.74 16.92
CA TRP A 170 -8.21 -33.95 15.75
C TRP A 170 -8.75 -32.57 16.15
N GLY A 171 -9.64 -32.49 17.15
CA GLY A 171 -10.15 -31.22 17.67
C GLY A 171 -9.05 -30.32 18.24
N MET A 172 -8.09 -30.90 18.97
CA MET A 172 -6.92 -30.20 19.50
C MET A 172 -5.98 -29.71 18.39
N LEU A 173 -5.78 -30.50 17.32
CA LEU A 173 -4.98 -30.09 16.16
C LEU A 173 -5.63 -28.91 15.42
N VAL A 174 -6.95 -28.96 15.20
CA VAL A 174 -7.71 -27.86 14.61
C VAL A 174 -7.58 -26.59 15.46
N ARG A 175 -7.67 -26.72 16.78
CA ARG A 175 -7.47 -25.60 17.72
C ARG A 175 -6.06 -25.04 17.64
N ALA A 176 -5.03 -25.88 17.65
CA ALA A 176 -3.63 -25.46 17.56
C ALA A 176 -3.34 -24.73 16.24
N ARG A 177 -3.83 -25.26 15.11
CA ARG A 177 -3.74 -24.61 13.80
C ARG A 177 -4.43 -23.25 13.77
N ARG A 178 -5.64 -23.16 14.36
CA ARG A 178 -6.38 -21.89 14.45
C ARG A 178 -5.63 -20.85 15.29
N GLN A 179 -5.08 -21.25 16.44
CA GLN A 179 -4.30 -20.36 17.30
C GLN A 179 -3.01 -19.90 16.62
N LEU A 180 -2.32 -20.79 15.91
CA LEU A 180 -1.12 -20.45 15.14
C LEU A 180 -1.43 -19.42 14.04
N PHE A 181 -2.51 -19.62 13.28
CA PHE A 181 -2.89 -18.69 12.22
C PHE A 181 -3.23 -17.29 12.77
N ILE A 182 -3.95 -17.21 13.89
CA ILE A 182 -4.25 -15.94 14.55
C ILE A 182 -2.95 -15.26 15.00
N ALA A 183 -2.04 -16.01 15.63
CA ALA A 183 -0.76 -15.47 16.10
C ALA A 183 0.14 -14.99 14.94
N LEU A 184 0.18 -15.72 13.82
CA LEU A 184 0.93 -15.32 12.63
C LEU A 184 0.34 -14.04 12.00
N ARG A 185 -0.99 -13.95 11.90
CA ARG A 185 -1.66 -12.75 11.39
C ARG A 185 -1.37 -11.53 12.26
N GLU A 186 -1.44 -11.68 13.58
CA GLU A 186 -1.14 -10.60 14.52
C GLU A 186 0.33 -10.15 14.42
N ARG A 187 1.27 -11.09 14.26
CA ARG A 187 2.69 -10.78 14.02
C ARG A 187 2.91 -10.06 12.70
N ALA A 188 2.24 -10.47 11.63
CA ALA A 188 2.35 -9.82 10.32
C ALA A 188 1.86 -8.36 10.38
N LEU A 189 0.68 -8.13 10.99
CA LEU A 189 0.15 -6.78 11.18
C LEU A 189 1.09 -5.89 12.00
N ARG A 190 1.67 -6.43 13.09
CA ARG A 190 2.66 -5.68 13.89
C ARG A 190 3.90 -5.35 13.06
N ALA A 191 4.42 -6.30 12.28
CA ALA A 191 5.59 -6.08 11.44
C ALA A 191 5.34 -5.01 10.36
N GLU A 192 4.16 -5.00 9.73
CA GLU A 192 3.74 -3.95 8.78
C GLU A 192 3.75 -2.57 9.46
N THR A 193 3.07 -2.43 10.61
CA THR A 193 3.02 -1.14 11.34
C THR A 193 4.40 -0.67 11.79
N GLU A 194 5.28 -1.57 12.22
CA GLU A 194 6.64 -1.18 12.60
C GLU A 194 7.50 -0.79 11.37
N ALA A 195 7.28 -1.42 10.22
CA ALA A 195 7.99 -1.06 8.99
C ALA A 195 7.58 0.34 8.50
N GLU A 196 6.28 0.68 8.55
CA GLU A 196 5.76 2.01 8.24
C GLU A 196 6.39 3.08 9.15
N LEU A 197 6.39 2.86 10.48
CA LEU A 197 6.99 3.78 11.45
C LEU A 197 8.50 3.97 11.22
N ARG A 198 9.23 2.88 10.89
CA ARG A 198 10.66 2.97 10.56
C ARG A 198 10.90 3.77 9.28
N ALA A 199 10.07 3.60 8.26
CA ALA A 199 10.17 4.35 7.01
C ALA A 199 9.90 5.85 7.24
N GLU A 200 8.88 6.21 8.01
CA GLU A 200 8.60 7.59 8.39
C GLU A 200 9.76 8.21 9.19
N GLN A 201 10.31 7.46 10.15
CA GLN A 201 11.44 7.93 10.94
C GLN A 201 12.70 8.14 10.09
N ALA A 202 12.98 7.21 9.18
CA ALA A 202 14.08 7.34 8.22
C ALA A 202 13.91 8.58 7.33
N GLN A 203 12.69 8.85 6.86
CA GLN A 203 12.39 10.05 6.06
C GLN A 203 12.57 11.34 6.88
N ARG A 204 12.16 11.36 8.15
CA ARG A 204 12.37 12.53 9.04
C ARG A 204 13.86 12.79 9.28
N LEU A 205 14.62 11.75 9.60
CA LEU A 205 16.07 11.85 9.80
C LEU A 205 16.79 12.31 8.53
N ALA A 206 16.37 11.84 7.36
CA ALA A 206 16.90 12.30 6.08
C ALA A 206 16.60 13.79 5.86
N ARG A 207 15.37 14.24 6.12
CA ARG A 207 15.01 15.67 6.03
C ARG A 207 15.82 16.55 6.99
N GLU A 208 16.01 16.10 8.23
CA GLU A 208 16.84 16.81 9.21
C GLU A 208 18.31 16.86 8.81
N ALA A 209 18.84 15.79 8.21
CA ALA A 209 20.20 15.76 7.68
C ALA A 209 20.37 16.78 6.55
N ILE A 210 19.45 16.80 5.58
CA ILE A 210 19.47 17.78 4.48
C ILE A 210 19.35 19.21 5.03
N ALA A 211 18.45 19.47 5.97
CA ALA A 211 18.30 20.80 6.58
C ALA A 211 19.56 21.28 7.30
N ARG A 212 20.32 20.36 7.92
CA ARG A 212 21.59 20.68 8.58
C ARG A 212 22.67 21.01 7.55
N GLU A 213 22.79 20.20 6.51
CA GLU A 213 23.72 20.44 5.41
C GLU A 213 23.44 21.78 4.70
N MET A 214 22.16 22.12 4.50
CA MET A 214 21.73 23.45 4.03
C MET A 214 22.21 24.57 4.94
N HIS A 215 22.00 24.42 6.25
CA HIS A 215 22.37 25.45 7.21
C HIS A 215 23.88 25.70 7.22
N ASP A 216 24.68 24.64 7.12
CA ASP A 216 26.13 24.73 7.11
C ASP A 216 26.67 25.44 5.86
N VAL A 217 26.14 25.10 4.66
CA VAL A 217 26.52 25.78 3.40
C VAL A 217 26.12 27.25 3.42
N LEU A 218 24.89 27.56 3.86
CA LEU A 218 24.40 28.94 3.96
C LEU A 218 25.20 29.75 4.97
N ALA A 219 25.45 29.20 6.16
CA ALA A 219 26.22 29.86 7.21
C ALA A 219 27.64 30.19 6.73
N HIS A 220 28.28 29.28 5.99
CA HIS A 220 29.62 29.52 5.45
C HIS A 220 29.63 30.68 4.42
N ARG A 221 28.70 30.67 3.45
CA ARG A 221 28.61 31.72 2.42
C ARG A 221 28.24 33.09 3.01
N LEU A 222 27.30 33.14 3.95
CA LEU A 222 26.94 34.38 4.66
C LEU A 222 28.10 34.95 5.48
N THR A 223 28.92 34.07 6.06
CA THR A 223 30.14 34.47 6.79
C THR A 223 31.14 35.13 5.84
N LEU A 224 31.42 34.52 4.68
CA LEU A 224 32.31 35.08 3.66
C LEU A 224 31.83 36.44 3.15
N LEU A 225 30.53 36.55 2.87
CA LEU A 225 29.91 37.80 2.41
C LEU A 225 30.02 38.90 3.47
N SER A 226 29.78 38.57 4.74
CA SER A 226 29.92 39.51 5.86
C SER A 226 31.37 39.98 6.06
N VAL A 227 32.35 39.08 5.90
CA VAL A 227 33.78 39.42 6.00
C VAL A 227 34.20 40.38 4.88
N HIS A 228 33.79 40.11 3.62
CA HIS A 228 34.12 40.99 2.50
C HIS A 228 33.40 42.35 2.58
N ALA A 229 32.15 42.38 3.05
CA ALA A 229 31.42 43.62 3.30
C ALA A 229 32.05 44.44 4.43
N GLY A 230 32.40 43.82 5.56
CA GLY A 230 33.08 44.49 6.67
C GLY A 230 34.46 45.03 6.31
N ALA A 231 35.19 44.33 5.43
CA ALA A 231 36.48 44.81 4.91
C ALA A 231 36.36 46.08 4.06
N LEU A 232 35.23 46.27 3.36
CA LEU A 232 34.93 47.51 2.64
C LEU A 232 34.53 48.64 3.58
N GLU A 233 33.75 48.36 4.63
CA GLU A 233 33.34 49.35 5.63
C GLU A 233 34.54 49.93 6.40
N PHE A 234 35.53 49.09 6.74
CA PHE A 234 36.76 49.51 7.45
C PHE A 234 37.82 50.21 6.57
N ARG A 235 37.60 50.32 5.25
CA ARG A 235 38.53 51.00 4.32
C ARG A 235 37.80 51.96 3.36
N PRO A 236 37.23 53.07 3.87
CA PRO A 236 36.53 54.05 3.04
C PRO A 236 37.44 54.73 1.99
N ASP A 237 38.76 54.79 2.25
CA ASP A 237 39.76 55.40 1.36
C ASP A 237 40.35 54.42 0.33
N ALA A 238 39.73 53.24 0.14
CA ALA A 238 40.24 52.25 -0.81
C ALA A 238 40.19 52.75 -2.27
N PRO A 239 41.21 52.44 -3.09
CA PRO A 239 41.20 52.80 -4.51
C PRO A 239 39.95 52.25 -5.22
N PRO A 240 39.35 52.99 -6.18
CA PRO A 240 38.11 52.58 -6.86
C PRO A 240 38.18 51.17 -7.48
N ALA A 241 39.34 50.79 -8.01
CA ALA A 241 39.57 49.47 -8.57
C ALA A 241 39.53 48.33 -7.53
N GLN A 242 39.92 48.59 -6.26
CA GLN A 242 39.81 47.59 -5.18
C GLN A 242 38.36 47.44 -4.70
N VAL A 243 37.62 48.56 -4.63
CA VAL A 243 36.19 48.57 -4.29
C VAL A 243 35.39 47.79 -5.34
N ALA A 244 35.63 48.04 -6.63
CA ALA A 244 34.98 47.33 -7.73
C ALA A 244 35.23 45.81 -7.69
N ARG A 245 36.47 45.38 -7.38
CA ARG A 245 36.78 43.95 -7.23
C ARG A 245 36.07 43.31 -6.04
N ALA A 246 36.08 43.94 -4.88
CA ALA A 246 35.40 43.42 -3.69
C ALA A 246 33.87 43.37 -3.87
N ALA A 247 33.28 44.37 -4.52
CA ALA A 247 31.86 44.37 -4.89
C ALA A 247 31.53 43.23 -5.88
N GLY A 248 32.45 42.94 -6.82
CA GLY A 248 32.35 41.78 -7.72
C GLY A 248 32.30 40.45 -6.94
N VAL A 249 33.24 40.25 -6.01
CA VAL A 249 33.27 39.04 -5.15
C VAL A 249 32.00 38.88 -4.32
N ILE A 250 31.46 39.98 -3.77
CA ILE A 250 30.19 39.96 -3.02
C ILE A 250 29.03 39.56 -3.95
N ARG A 251 28.94 40.13 -5.15
CA ARG A 251 27.90 39.82 -6.13
C ARG A 251 27.95 38.36 -6.56
N ASP A 252 29.13 37.86 -6.89
CA ASP A 252 29.32 36.50 -7.37
C ASP A 252 29.03 35.51 -6.22
N SER A 253 29.52 35.77 -5.01
CA SER A 253 29.21 34.96 -3.82
C SER A 253 27.70 34.94 -3.48
N ALA A 254 27.00 36.06 -3.65
CA ALA A 254 25.55 36.14 -3.46
C ALA A 254 24.79 35.39 -4.56
N HIS A 255 25.29 35.41 -5.79
CA HIS A 255 24.70 34.68 -6.90
C HIS A 255 24.81 33.17 -6.68
N ASP A 256 26.01 32.68 -6.37
CA ASP A 256 26.25 31.27 -6.10
C ASP A 256 25.45 30.78 -4.88
N ALA A 257 25.30 31.61 -3.84
CA ALA A 257 24.46 31.27 -2.69
C ALA A 257 22.97 31.12 -3.05
N LEU A 258 22.47 31.94 -3.98
CA LEU A 258 21.10 31.84 -4.49
C LEU A 258 20.91 30.62 -5.40
N GLU A 259 21.94 30.22 -6.15
CA GLU A 259 21.92 29.03 -7.00
C GLU A 259 21.90 27.75 -6.15
N ASP A 260 22.80 27.62 -5.17
CA ASP A 260 22.81 26.51 -4.21
C ASP A 260 21.46 26.38 -3.48
N LEU A 261 20.87 27.50 -3.03
CA LEU A 261 19.57 27.50 -2.36
C LEU A 261 18.46 27.00 -3.29
N ARG A 262 18.49 27.38 -4.57
CA ARG A 262 17.50 26.94 -5.57
C ARG A 262 17.65 25.47 -5.91
N GLU A 263 18.88 24.97 -6.02
CA GLU A 263 19.16 23.56 -6.27
C GLU A 263 18.67 22.70 -5.10
N ILE A 264 18.99 23.09 -3.86
CA ILE A 264 18.57 22.32 -2.68
C ILE A 264 17.06 22.41 -2.43
N ILE A 265 16.42 23.56 -2.64
CA ILE A 265 14.94 23.68 -2.62
C ILE A 265 14.30 22.84 -3.74
N GLY A 266 14.99 22.69 -4.87
CA GLY A 266 14.61 21.80 -5.96
C GLY A 266 14.61 20.33 -5.54
N VAL A 267 15.63 19.90 -4.79
CA VAL A 267 15.78 18.52 -4.29
C VAL A 267 14.83 18.20 -3.12
N LEU A 268 14.52 19.20 -2.28
CA LEU A 268 13.58 19.05 -1.16
C LEU A 268 12.11 19.09 -1.57
N ARG A 269 11.80 19.59 -2.78
CA ARG A 269 10.46 19.47 -3.36
C ARG A 269 10.26 18.05 -3.87
N ALA A 270 9.33 17.33 -3.25
CA ALA A 270 8.92 16.03 -3.72
C ALA A 270 8.51 16.12 -5.20
N PRO A 271 8.85 15.14 -6.05
CA PRO A 271 8.29 15.05 -7.40
C PRO A 271 6.78 14.77 -7.26
N GLY A 272 5.99 15.84 -7.18
CA GLY A 272 4.58 15.79 -6.80
C GLY A 272 4.06 17.08 -6.16
N ASP A 273 4.88 17.82 -5.42
CA ASP A 273 4.53 19.13 -4.80
C ASP A 273 4.56 20.30 -5.81
N SER A 274 4.30 19.98 -7.08
CA SER A 274 4.15 20.98 -8.16
C SER A 274 2.85 21.78 -8.05
N ASP A 275 1.96 21.42 -7.11
CA ASP A 275 0.63 21.98 -6.93
C ASP A 275 0.56 22.86 -5.68
N GLY A 276 1.28 23.98 -5.70
CA GLY A 276 0.92 25.15 -4.89
C GLY A 276 -0.17 25.96 -5.62
N PRO A 277 -1.24 26.42 -4.95
CA PRO A 277 -2.45 26.94 -5.62
C PRO A 277 -2.35 28.31 -6.33
N ASP A 278 -1.19 29.00 -6.36
CA ASP A 278 -1.19 30.45 -6.65
C ASP A 278 -0.38 30.95 -7.87
N ARG A 279 0.12 30.09 -8.76
CA ARG A 279 0.53 30.55 -10.10
C ARG A 279 0.13 29.56 -11.19
N PRO A 280 -0.77 29.93 -12.12
CA PRO A 280 -1.04 29.09 -13.28
C PRO A 280 0.30 28.87 -14.02
N GLN A 281 0.71 27.60 -14.15
CA GLN A 281 1.96 27.29 -14.83
C GLN A 281 1.87 27.76 -16.29
N PRO A 282 2.89 28.45 -16.83
CA PRO A 282 2.84 29.00 -18.17
C PRO A 282 2.67 27.87 -19.19
N THR A 283 1.62 27.97 -19.99
CA THR A 283 1.30 27.02 -21.06
C THR A 283 1.78 27.56 -22.40
N LEU A 284 1.51 26.83 -23.49
CA LEU A 284 1.80 27.34 -24.83
C LEU A 284 1.07 28.67 -25.13
N ALA A 285 -0.11 28.89 -24.53
CA ALA A 285 -0.84 30.15 -24.65
C ALA A 285 -0.11 31.35 -24.02
N SER A 286 0.91 31.11 -23.18
CA SER A 286 1.75 32.16 -22.60
C SER A 286 2.92 32.55 -23.50
N LEU A 287 3.13 31.88 -24.64
CA LEU A 287 4.25 32.12 -25.54
C LEU A 287 4.22 33.54 -26.15
N ASP A 288 3.04 34.04 -26.50
CA ASP A 288 2.86 35.40 -27.02
C ASP A 288 3.30 36.44 -25.99
N ALA A 289 2.98 36.23 -24.71
CA ALA A 289 3.37 37.11 -23.61
C ALA A 289 4.89 37.08 -23.38
N LEU A 290 5.52 35.91 -23.45
CA LEU A 290 6.98 35.76 -23.33
C LEU A 290 7.72 36.52 -24.45
N VAL A 291 7.21 36.46 -25.68
CA VAL A 291 7.77 37.18 -26.82
C VAL A 291 7.56 38.69 -26.66
N ALA A 292 6.39 39.12 -26.18
CA ALA A 292 6.12 40.52 -25.88
C ALA A 292 7.09 41.07 -24.80
N GLU A 293 7.28 40.35 -23.69
CA GLU A 293 8.22 40.72 -22.63
C GLU A 293 9.66 40.80 -23.15
N SER A 294 10.06 39.88 -24.02
CA SER A 294 11.39 39.88 -24.64
C SER A 294 11.58 41.10 -25.56
N ARG A 295 10.53 41.51 -26.29
CA ARG A 295 10.53 42.73 -27.12
C ARG A 295 10.59 44.00 -26.26
N GLU A 296 9.84 44.07 -25.17
CA GLU A 296 9.91 45.17 -24.20
C GLU A 296 11.30 45.29 -23.56
N ALA A 297 11.99 44.17 -23.36
CA ALA A 297 13.39 44.12 -22.93
C ALA A 297 14.41 44.50 -24.03
N GLY A 298 13.95 44.93 -25.21
CA GLY A 298 14.79 45.44 -26.30
C GLY A 298 15.25 44.41 -27.32
N MET A 299 14.76 43.17 -27.27
CA MET A 299 15.08 42.15 -28.28
C MET A 299 14.24 42.32 -29.55
N LYS A 300 14.82 42.00 -30.72
CA LYS A 300 14.06 41.83 -31.96
C LYS A 300 13.64 40.36 -32.05
N VAL A 301 12.36 40.08 -31.85
CA VAL A 301 11.84 38.70 -31.85
C VAL A 301 10.68 38.58 -32.82
N THR A 302 10.74 37.59 -33.70
CA THR A 302 9.66 37.21 -34.62
C THR A 302 9.09 35.85 -34.20
N LEU A 303 7.79 35.81 -33.92
CA LEU A 303 7.07 34.59 -33.55
C LEU A 303 6.19 34.15 -34.72
N ASP A 304 6.44 32.94 -35.22
CA ASP A 304 5.66 32.26 -36.25
C ASP A 304 4.98 31.03 -35.65
N ASN A 305 3.78 31.25 -35.10
CA ASN A 305 2.96 30.18 -34.54
C ASN A 305 1.97 29.67 -35.57
N ARG A 306 2.24 28.50 -36.16
CA ARG A 306 1.45 27.89 -37.24
C ARG A 306 0.47 26.84 -36.74
N LEU A 307 0.09 26.89 -35.46
CA LEU A 307 -0.88 25.97 -34.89
C LEU A 307 -2.32 26.41 -35.16
N THR A 308 -3.16 25.46 -35.56
CA THR A 308 -4.59 25.70 -35.80
C THR A 308 -5.37 25.94 -34.50
N ASP A 309 -5.01 25.23 -33.42
CA ASP A 309 -5.58 25.41 -32.09
C ASP A 309 -4.51 25.20 -30.99
N PRO A 310 -3.86 26.29 -30.51
CA PRO A 310 -2.89 26.23 -29.42
C PRO A 310 -3.47 25.75 -28.08
N ALA A 311 -4.78 25.88 -27.86
CA ALA A 311 -5.44 25.48 -26.62
C ALA A 311 -5.65 23.95 -26.53
N ALA A 312 -5.68 23.26 -27.68
CA ALA A 312 -5.76 21.81 -27.78
C ALA A 312 -4.44 21.09 -27.44
N VAL A 313 -3.34 21.83 -27.25
CA VAL A 313 -2.03 21.25 -26.94
C VAL A 313 -2.02 20.73 -25.49
N PRO A 314 -1.59 19.47 -25.25
CA PRO A 314 -1.47 18.93 -23.91
C PRO A 314 -0.61 19.82 -23.01
N ALA A 315 -1.09 20.12 -21.80
CA ALA A 315 -0.44 21.08 -20.91
C ALA A 315 1.03 20.74 -20.63
N ALA A 316 1.38 19.45 -20.51
CA ALA A 316 2.76 19.01 -20.34
C ALA A 316 3.65 19.35 -21.55
N THR A 317 3.16 19.08 -22.75
CA THR A 317 3.84 19.40 -24.01
C THR A 317 3.99 20.91 -24.19
N GLY A 318 2.94 21.68 -23.94
CA GLY A 318 2.96 23.14 -24.02
C GLY A 318 3.93 23.80 -23.04
N ARG A 319 4.03 23.29 -21.81
CA ARG A 319 5.03 23.76 -20.81
C ARG A 319 6.46 23.53 -21.28
N THR A 320 6.74 22.37 -21.87
CA THR A 320 8.09 22.05 -22.37
C THR A 320 8.46 22.97 -23.54
N VAL A 321 7.54 23.23 -24.48
CA VAL A 321 7.76 24.20 -25.56
C VAL A 321 8.00 25.60 -25.02
N TYR A 322 7.17 26.07 -24.08
CA TYR A 322 7.35 27.38 -23.47
C TYR A 322 8.75 27.52 -22.84
N ARG A 323 9.21 26.49 -22.11
CA ARG A 323 10.52 26.49 -21.47
C ARG A 323 11.67 26.51 -22.49
N ILE A 324 11.55 25.75 -23.58
CA ILE A 324 12.55 25.76 -24.67
C ILE A 324 12.64 27.13 -25.32
N ALA A 325 11.50 27.77 -25.62
CA ALA A 325 11.48 29.12 -26.16
C ALA A 325 12.08 30.15 -25.17
N GLN A 326 11.75 30.04 -23.88
CA GLN A 326 12.26 30.93 -22.83
C GLN A 326 13.79 30.86 -22.70
N GLU A 327 14.33 29.65 -22.63
CA GLU A 327 15.77 29.45 -22.51
C GLU A 327 16.48 29.84 -23.83
N GLY A 328 15.88 29.54 -24.98
CA GLY A 328 16.37 29.97 -26.30
C GLY A 328 16.48 31.49 -26.42
N LEU A 329 15.44 32.23 -26.04
CA LEU A 329 15.46 33.70 -26.03
C LEU A 329 16.48 34.25 -25.02
N THR A 330 16.60 33.62 -23.85
CA THR A 330 17.60 33.99 -22.84
C THR A 330 19.03 33.81 -23.37
N ASN A 331 19.29 32.70 -24.06
CA ASN A 331 20.59 32.41 -24.67
C ASN A 331 20.90 33.36 -25.83
N ALA A 332 19.93 33.64 -26.70
CA ALA A 332 20.10 34.62 -27.77
C ALA A 332 20.41 36.02 -27.22
N ARG A 333 19.74 36.44 -26.13
CA ARG A 333 20.04 37.72 -25.47
C ARG A 333 21.46 37.78 -24.92
N LYS A 334 21.97 36.68 -24.37
CA LYS A 334 23.32 36.59 -23.80
C LYS A 334 24.41 36.50 -24.87
N HIS A 335 24.17 35.74 -25.93
CA HIS A 335 25.21 35.31 -26.88
C HIS A 335 25.13 35.98 -28.26
N ALA A 336 23.98 36.55 -28.63
CA ALA A 336 23.78 37.26 -29.88
C ALA A 336 22.98 38.57 -29.68
N PRO A 337 23.42 39.48 -28.79
CA PRO A 337 22.70 40.72 -28.53
C PRO A 337 22.51 41.56 -29.79
N GLY A 338 21.33 42.14 -29.97
CA GLY A 338 20.99 43.03 -31.10
C GLY A 338 20.58 42.32 -32.39
N THR A 339 20.67 40.98 -32.44
CA THR A 339 20.20 40.18 -33.58
C THR A 339 18.69 39.93 -33.52
N GLU A 340 18.09 39.58 -34.67
CA GLU A 340 16.70 39.14 -34.73
C GLU A 340 16.59 37.64 -34.44
N VAL A 341 15.78 37.28 -33.45
CA VAL A 341 15.52 35.90 -33.06
C VAL A 341 14.18 35.46 -33.63
N THR A 342 14.15 34.32 -34.31
CA THR A 342 12.92 33.73 -34.84
C THR A 342 12.51 32.53 -33.98
N VAL A 343 11.25 32.52 -33.53
CA VAL A 343 10.63 31.39 -32.83
C VAL A 343 9.54 30.82 -33.72
N VAL A 344 9.65 29.56 -34.12
CA VAL A 344 8.65 28.89 -34.96
C VAL A 344 8.01 27.76 -34.18
N VAL A 345 6.68 27.70 -34.17
CA VAL A 345 5.92 26.60 -33.56
C VAL A 345 5.00 25.98 -34.60
N THR A 346 5.16 24.68 -34.84
CA THR A 346 4.40 23.93 -35.85
C THR A 346 3.99 22.56 -35.31
N GLY A 347 2.88 21.99 -35.79
CA GLY A 347 2.47 20.65 -35.39
C GLY A 347 0.97 20.47 -35.28
N GLY A 348 0.55 19.28 -34.84
CA GLY A 348 -0.85 18.92 -34.67
C GLY A 348 -1.05 17.61 -33.91
N PRO A 349 -2.30 17.27 -33.53
CA PRO A 349 -2.63 15.96 -32.99
C PRO A 349 -2.16 14.83 -33.91
N GLY A 350 -1.47 13.85 -33.35
CA GLY A 350 -0.91 12.70 -34.08
C GLY A 350 0.42 12.95 -34.82
N SER A 351 0.76 14.20 -35.18
CA SER A 351 2.02 14.56 -35.84
C SER A 351 3.10 15.07 -34.87
N GLY A 352 2.70 15.40 -33.65
CA GLY A 352 3.58 16.00 -32.64
C GLY A 352 3.71 17.50 -32.79
N LEU A 353 4.44 18.10 -31.85
CA LEU A 353 4.67 19.54 -31.76
C LEU A 353 6.16 19.84 -31.91
N THR A 354 6.51 20.75 -32.82
CA THR A 354 7.88 21.20 -33.07
C THR A 354 8.03 22.66 -32.68
N VAL A 355 9.09 22.97 -31.93
CA VAL A 355 9.52 24.35 -31.64
C VAL A 355 10.94 24.54 -32.13
N GLU A 356 11.16 25.64 -32.84
CA GLU A 356 12.46 26.06 -33.37
C GLU A 356 12.77 27.47 -32.87
N VAL A 357 14.01 27.69 -32.40
CA VAL A 357 14.52 28.99 -31.98
C VAL A 357 15.83 29.24 -32.72
N ASP A 358 15.85 30.30 -33.51
CA ASP A 358 16.92 30.64 -34.44
C ASP A 358 17.40 32.07 -34.22
N ASN A 359 18.72 32.27 -34.16
CA ASN A 359 19.32 33.60 -34.22
C ASN A 359 20.56 33.59 -35.13
N PRO A 360 20.80 34.67 -35.90
CA PRO A 360 22.00 34.80 -36.72
C PRO A 360 23.23 35.13 -35.85
N ALA A 361 24.40 35.19 -36.48
CA ALA A 361 25.62 35.62 -35.82
C ALA A 361 25.49 37.02 -35.21
N PRO A 362 26.13 37.29 -34.05
CA PRO A 362 26.17 38.63 -33.48
C PRO A 362 26.81 39.64 -34.43
N LEU A 363 26.30 40.87 -34.43
CA LEU A 363 26.78 41.97 -35.29
C LEU A 363 28.15 42.54 -34.84
N GLY A 364 28.77 42.02 -33.78
CA GLY A 364 30.06 42.45 -33.25
C GLY A 364 30.65 41.44 -32.25
N GLU A 365 31.84 41.74 -31.70
CA GLU A 365 32.45 40.91 -30.67
C GLU A 365 31.61 40.93 -29.39
N VAL A 366 31.11 39.76 -29.00
CA VAL A 366 30.39 39.57 -27.74
C VAL A 366 31.39 39.14 -26.67
N GLU A 367 31.43 39.86 -25.56
CA GLU A 367 32.25 39.49 -24.41
C GLU A 367 31.85 38.07 -23.95
N LYS A 368 32.83 37.15 -23.88
CA LYS A 368 32.57 35.77 -23.50
C LYS A 368 32.16 35.70 -22.03
N VAL A 369 30.86 35.73 -21.78
CA VAL A 369 30.30 35.49 -20.45
C VAL A 369 30.54 34.02 -20.09
N PRO A 370 31.21 33.68 -18.97
CA PRO A 370 31.35 32.31 -18.52
C PRO A 370 29.96 31.73 -18.25
N GLY A 371 29.58 30.69 -19.00
CA GLY A 371 28.33 29.96 -18.82
C GLY A 371 28.62 28.50 -18.52
N SER A 372 27.85 27.89 -17.63
CA SER A 372 28.05 26.51 -17.17
C SER A 372 27.74 25.44 -18.23
N GLY A 373 27.21 25.81 -19.40
CA GLY A 373 26.77 24.90 -20.46
C GLY A 373 25.56 24.02 -20.07
N GLN A 374 25.07 24.13 -18.84
CA GLN A 374 24.04 23.24 -18.27
C GLN A 374 22.64 23.50 -18.84
N GLY A 375 22.37 24.72 -19.34
CA GLY A 375 21.04 25.09 -19.85
C GLY A 375 20.58 24.18 -21.00
N LEU A 376 21.45 23.91 -21.98
CA LEU A 376 21.12 23.05 -23.12
C LEU A 376 21.02 21.57 -22.73
N ILE A 377 21.83 21.12 -21.77
CA ILE A 377 21.77 19.76 -21.21
C ILE A 377 20.40 19.55 -20.54
N GLY A 378 20.00 20.47 -19.66
CA GLY A 378 18.71 20.40 -18.96
C GLY A 378 17.50 20.49 -19.89
N LEU A 379 17.59 21.25 -21.00
CA LEU A 379 16.54 21.25 -22.03
C LEU A 379 16.46 19.91 -22.76
N THR A 380 17.60 19.29 -23.07
CA THR A 380 17.66 17.99 -23.76
C THR A 380 17.07 16.86 -22.89
N GLU A 381 17.44 16.81 -21.62
CA GLU A 381 16.86 15.86 -20.66
C GLU A 381 15.35 16.05 -20.52
N ARG A 382 14.90 17.30 -20.40
CA ARG A 382 13.47 17.62 -20.28
C ARG A 382 12.66 17.22 -21.52
N ALA A 383 13.19 17.46 -22.72
CA ALA A 383 12.55 17.02 -23.96
C ALA A 383 12.46 15.48 -24.01
N THR A 384 13.51 14.79 -23.59
CA THR A 384 13.58 13.32 -23.54
C THR A 384 12.58 12.74 -22.54
N LEU A 385 12.48 13.32 -21.34
CA LEU A 385 11.50 12.91 -20.33
C LEU A 385 10.04 13.11 -20.79
N ALA A 386 9.80 14.10 -21.66
CA ALA A 386 8.51 14.31 -22.29
C ALA A 386 8.25 13.36 -23.48
N GLY A 387 9.12 12.39 -23.75
CA GLY A 387 9.03 11.46 -24.89
C GLY A 387 9.40 12.10 -26.23
N GLY A 388 10.01 13.27 -26.21
CA GLY A 388 10.46 14.02 -27.37
C GLY A 388 11.97 13.95 -27.59
N ARG A 389 12.47 14.84 -28.44
CA ARG A 389 13.90 15.00 -28.76
C ARG A 389 14.22 16.46 -28.96
N LEU A 390 15.46 16.85 -28.65
CA LEU A 390 15.98 18.19 -28.87
C LEU A 390 17.34 18.09 -29.56
N ASP A 391 17.55 18.93 -30.56
CA ASP A 391 18.80 19.13 -31.27
C ASP A 391 19.19 20.61 -31.17
N HIS A 392 20.48 20.89 -31.04
CA HIS A 392 20.99 22.26 -31.04
C HIS A 392 22.33 22.33 -31.76
N ARG A 393 22.53 23.34 -32.59
CA ARG A 393 23.76 23.51 -33.37
C ARG A 393 24.08 24.97 -33.63
N ALA A 394 25.38 25.27 -33.72
CA ALA A 394 25.82 26.48 -34.40
C ALA A 394 25.59 26.29 -35.91
N THR A 395 25.12 27.34 -36.59
CA THR A 395 24.99 27.35 -38.05
C THR A 395 26.32 27.75 -38.69
N ASP A 396 26.55 27.35 -39.95
CA ASP A 396 27.77 27.67 -40.69
C ASP A 396 28.05 29.19 -40.78
N ASP A 397 26.98 30.00 -40.77
CA ASP A 397 27.04 31.47 -40.80
C ASP A 397 27.27 32.10 -39.41
N GLY A 398 27.58 31.29 -38.38
CA GLY A 398 27.89 31.76 -37.02
C GLY A 398 26.69 32.05 -36.11
N GLY A 399 25.47 31.80 -36.58
CA GLY A 399 24.25 31.78 -35.78
C GLY A 399 24.06 30.51 -34.95
N PHE A 400 22.90 30.40 -34.30
CA PHE A 400 22.56 29.25 -33.45
C PHE A 400 21.11 28.83 -33.68
N HIS A 401 20.89 27.52 -33.75
CA HIS A 401 19.59 26.91 -34.00
C HIS A 401 19.31 25.85 -32.94
N VAL A 402 18.15 25.96 -32.28
CA VAL A 402 17.61 24.94 -31.37
C VAL A 402 16.30 24.43 -31.93
N ARG A 403 16.16 23.11 -32.03
CA ARG A 403 14.96 22.45 -32.53
C ARG A 403 14.54 21.33 -31.60
N ALA A 404 13.29 21.34 -31.18
CA ALA A 404 12.72 20.26 -30.38
C ALA A 404 11.43 19.75 -30.98
N TRP A 405 11.26 18.42 -30.96
CA TRP A 405 10.02 17.74 -31.30
C TRP A 405 9.50 17.01 -30.07
N LEU A 406 8.21 17.17 -29.79
CA LEU A 406 7.51 16.57 -28.65
C LEU A 406 6.26 15.82 -29.13
N PRO A 407 5.89 14.70 -28.49
CA PRO A 407 4.70 13.96 -28.86
C PRO A 407 3.42 14.74 -28.54
N TRP A 408 2.46 14.66 -29.45
CA TRP A 408 1.09 15.13 -29.30
C TRP A 408 0.17 14.02 -29.81
N ALA A 409 -0.51 13.34 -28.89
CA ALA A 409 -1.42 12.25 -29.23
C ALA A 409 -2.61 12.75 -30.08
N ALA A 410 -3.12 11.87 -30.94
CA ALA A 410 -4.26 12.13 -31.83
C ALA A 410 -5.59 12.21 -31.08
#